data_AF-A0A537XPH2-F1
#
_entry.id   AF-A0A537XPH2-F1
#
_cell.length_a   1.000
_cell.length_b   1.000
_cell.length_c   1.000
_cell.angle_alpha   90.00
_cell.angle_beta   90.00
_cell.angle_gamma   90.00
#
_symmetry.space_group_name_H-M   'P 1'
#
loop_
_entity.id
_entity.type
_entity.pdbx_description
1 polymer ?
#
loop_
_entity_poly.entity_id
_entity_poly.type
_entity_poly.pdbx_seq_one_letter_code
_entity_poly.pdbx_strand_id
1 'polypeptide(L)'
;MIDNAILDGFKEIDQSENLSQLVRSNAPQYWQYMKDRGDRNCLRRYLPFEGIVAGDPHMGNFGILPLRAGTGARQMKYVNIDFDDAGRGRFVLDFIHYVITSKAVGGDIKIRYLQDAYLQGLAGGEIEPPKKLKDLLEMPVSDYDDMVERYAEKHSSKDGFRFEAGKIEPYDGRVVRSTIEALLAPEKVIDVGVRPVERGGSAGELRIWILVERRNVHRRIMELKQYAAPATALYQPQPPVEQWLKEVRGVFWPGLDGSEYDLVKLAGDSWFWVREKHVSLIDVPYTSKKNNRIEFRDELATYDANQLGLAHGRQAQASVYYRTIKTDTEAFRAATKEAAMAYLDVAQKAEARKAAQPGM
;
A
#
# COMPACT_ATOMS: atom_id res chain seq x y z
N MET A 1 -16.04 -0.26 -28.06
CA MET A 1 -14.60 0.01 -28.29
C MET A 1 -14.07 0.70 -27.04
N ILE A 2 -12.93 0.25 -26.49
CA ILE A 2 -12.25 0.97 -25.42
C ILE A 2 -11.57 2.19 -26.05
N ASP A 3 -11.76 3.34 -25.43
CA ASP A 3 -11.14 4.58 -25.87
C ASP A 3 -9.63 4.55 -25.63
N ASN A 4 -8.84 4.88 -26.65
CA ASN A 4 -7.37 4.94 -26.56
C ASN A 4 -6.90 5.85 -25.42
N ALA A 5 -7.65 6.91 -25.11
CA ALA A 5 -7.33 7.80 -24.00
C ALA A 5 -7.31 7.09 -22.63
N ILE A 6 -8.08 6.01 -22.46
CA ILE A 6 -8.07 5.20 -21.23
C ILE A 6 -6.78 4.38 -21.14
N LEU A 7 -6.35 3.80 -22.27
CA LEU A 7 -5.14 2.99 -22.36
C LEU A 7 -3.89 3.86 -22.17
N ASP A 8 -3.90 5.08 -22.70
CA ASP A 8 -2.81 6.05 -22.54
C ASP A 8 -2.71 6.58 -21.09
N GLY A 9 -3.70 6.32 -20.24
CA GLY A 9 -3.67 6.66 -18.82
C GLY A 9 -2.74 5.78 -17.96
N PHE A 10 -2.28 4.64 -18.49
CA PHE A 10 -1.34 3.75 -17.78
C PHE A 10 0.10 4.24 -17.95
N LYS A 11 0.56 5.09 -17.02
CA LYS A 11 1.89 5.73 -17.09
C LYS A 11 3.04 4.74 -16.91
N GLU A 12 2.83 3.68 -16.12
CA GLU A 12 3.89 2.71 -15.76
C GLU A 12 3.86 1.44 -16.61
N ILE A 13 3.28 1.53 -17.81
CA ILE A 13 3.07 0.36 -18.68
C ILE A 13 4.38 -0.30 -19.10
N ASP A 14 5.35 0.50 -19.55
CA ASP A 14 6.64 0.02 -20.06
C ASP A 14 7.49 -0.63 -18.98
N GLN A 15 7.31 -0.24 -17.73
CA GLN A 15 8.06 -0.75 -16.58
C GLN A 15 7.42 -1.97 -15.92
N SER A 16 6.16 -2.25 -16.24
CA SER A 16 5.40 -3.36 -15.66
C SER A 16 5.77 -4.70 -16.31
N GLU A 17 6.22 -5.68 -15.53
CA GLU A 17 6.59 -7.01 -16.02
C GLU A 17 5.39 -7.95 -16.20
N ASN A 18 4.26 -7.64 -15.57
CA ASN A 18 3.02 -8.39 -15.65
C ASN A 18 1.81 -7.54 -15.22
N LEU A 19 0.61 -8.07 -15.45
CA LEU A 19 -0.67 -7.46 -15.07
C LEU A 19 -0.76 -7.05 -13.60
N SER A 20 -0.26 -7.88 -12.68
CA SER A 20 -0.28 -7.56 -11.24
C SER A 20 0.50 -6.29 -10.96
N GLN A 21 1.70 -6.16 -11.53
CA GLN A 21 2.52 -4.98 -11.35
C GLN A 21 1.87 -3.76 -12.01
N LEU A 22 1.26 -3.94 -13.19
CA LEU A 22 0.59 -2.88 -13.93
C LEU A 22 -0.55 -2.27 -13.13
N VAL A 23 -1.48 -3.09 -12.60
CA VAL A 23 -2.66 -2.55 -11.89
C VAL A 23 -2.28 -1.82 -10.60
N ARG A 24 -1.28 -2.32 -9.86
CA ARG A 24 -0.79 -1.71 -8.61
C ARG A 24 -0.05 -0.41 -8.85
N SER A 25 0.83 -0.39 -9.84
CA SER A 25 1.61 0.80 -10.18
C SER A 25 0.77 1.93 -10.79
N ASN A 26 -0.52 1.67 -11.05
CA ASN A 26 -1.44 2.60 -11.67
C ASN A 26 -2.75 2.77 -10.85
N ALA A 27 -2.68 2.71 -9.51
CA ALA A 27 -3.81 3.10 -8.67
C ALA A 27 -4.39 4.49 -9.02
N PRO A 28 -3.59 5.53 -9.35
CA PRO A 28 -4.10 6.79 -9.88
C PRO A 28 -5.01 6.63 -11.11
N GLN A 29 -4.62 5.78 -12.06
CA GLN A 29 -5.42 5.50 -13.27
C GLN A 29 -6.74 4.84 -12.90
N TYR A 30 -6.74 3.89 -11.96
CA TYR A 30 -7.96 3.25 -11.46
C TYR A 30 -8.98 4.26 -10.93
N TRP A 31 -8.53 5.16 -10.04
CA TRP A 31 -9.41 6.17 -9.45
C TRP A 31 -9.94 7.17 -10.47
N GLN A 32 -9.11 7.54 -11.46
CA GLN A 32 -9.55 8.37 -12.59
C GLN A 32 -10.55 7.62 -13.49
N TYR A 33 -10.31 6.34 -13.80
CA TYR A 33 -11.23 5.51 -14.57
C TYR A 33 -12.59 5.40 -13.89
N MET A 34 -12.59 5.12 -12.58
CA MET A 34 -13.83 5.03 -11.80
C MET A 34 -14.53 6.38 -11.69
N LYS A 35 -13.80 7.50 -11.75
CA LYS A 35 -14.36 8.86 -11.81
C LYS A 35 -15.14 9.11 -13.10
N ASP A 36 -14.53 8.78 -14.24
CA ASP A 36 -15.02 9.23 -15.53
C ASP A 36 -15.93 8.20 -16.22
N ARG A 37 -15.67 6.91 -16.05
CA ARG A 37 -16.16 5.87 -16.98
C ARG A 37 -16.51 4.52 -16.36
N GLY A 38 -16.35 4.33 -15.05
CA GLY A 38 -16.84 3.10 -14.42
C GLY A 38 -18.32 2.91 -14.77
N ASP A 39 -18.73 1.71 -15.18
CA ASP A 39 -20.16 1.38 -15.29
C ASP A 39 -20.74 1.43 -13.88
N ARG A 40 -21.14 2.64 -13.50
CA ARG A 40 -21.68 2.96 -12.19
C ARG A 40 -23.12 2.53 -12.07
N ASN A 41 -23.78 2.07 -13.15
CA ASN A 41 -25.19 1.76 -13.10
C ASN A 41 -25.42 0.57 -12.16
N CYS A 42 -24.61 -0.49 -12.26
CA CYS A 42 -24.67 -1.62 -11.33
C CYS A 42 -24.20 -1.26 -9.91
N LEU A 43 -23.39 -0.20 -9.76
CA LEU A 43 -22.87 0.27 -8.47
C LEU A 43 -23.69 1.39 -7.81
N ARG A 44 -24.68 1.96 -8.49
CA ARG A 44 -25.38 3.19 -8.07
C ARG A 44 -25.91 3.13 -6.65
N ARG A 45 -26.34 1.94 -6.22
CA ARG A 45 -26.86 1.68 -4.86
C ARG A 45 -25.79 1.78 -3.76
N TYR A 46 -24.52 1.57 -4.10
CA TYR A 46 -23.40 1.45 -3.17
C TYR A 46 -22.52 2.70 -3.14
N LEU A 47 -22.56 3.52 -4.20
CA LEU A 47 -21.78 4.76 -4.32
C LEU A 47 -22.09 5.84 -3.27
N PRO A 48 -23.30 5.97 -2.68
CA PRO A 48 -23.54 6.96 -1.64
C PRO A 48 -22.72 6.77 -0.36
N PHE A 49 -22.14 5.58 -0.15
CA PHE A 49 -21.38 5.25 1.05
C PHE A 49 -19.88 5.54 0.84
N GLU A 50 -19.36 6.43 1.67
CA GLU A 50 -18.00 6.95 1.60
C GLU A 50 -17.38 7.10 2.99
N GLY A 51 -16.06 7.22 2.98
CA GLY A 51 -15.24 7.43 4.16
C GLY A 51 -13.78 7.38 3.76
N ILE A 52 -12.91 7.04 4.70
CA ILE A 52 -11.50 6.81 4.42
C ILE A 52 -11.31 5.41 3.87
N VAL A 53 -10.57 5.33 2.77
CA VAL A 53 -10.28 4.13 2.00
C VAL A 53 -8.76 3.97 1.86
N ALA A 54 -8.29 2.75 1.54
CA ALA A 54 -6.88 2.45 1.40
C ALA A 54 -6.29 3.02 0.11
N GLY A 55 -7.10 3.18 -0.95
CA GLY A 55 -6.68 3.77 -2.22
C GLY A 55 -5.98 2.78 -3.14
N ASP A 56 -5.00 2.05 -2.63
CA ASP A 56 -4.35 0.94 -3.33
C ASP A 56 -4.35 -0.34 -2.48
N PRO A 57 -5.51 -0.87 -2.05
CA PRO A 57 -5.55 -2.11 -1.29
C PRO A 57 -5.06 -3.28 -2.16
N HIS A 58 -3.99 -3.94 -1.72
CA HIS A 58 -3.47 -5.17 -2.30
C HIS A 58 -2.62 -5.94 -1.28
N MET A 59 -2.35 -7.23 -1.49
CA MET A 59 -1.63 -8.10 -0.53
C MET A 59 -0.25 -7.60 -0.06
N GLY A 60 0.39 -6.72 -0.83
CA GLY A 60 1.67 -6.11 -0.44
C GLY A 60 1.59 -4.85 0.42
N ASN A 61 0.39 -4.28 0.57
CA ASN A 61 0.14 -3.10 1.38
C ASN A 61 -0.46 -3.48 2.72
N PHE A 62 -0.77 -4.76 2.96
CA PHE A 62 -1.06 -5.28 4.28
C PHE A 62 0.11 -6.13 4.76
N GLY A 63 0.64 -5.81 5.93
CA GLY A 63 1.88 -6.39 6.41
C GLY A 63 2.00 -6.36 7.92
N ILE A 64 3.06 -7.03 8.41
CA ILE A 64 3.34 -7.13 9.83
C ILE A 64 4.45 -6.14 10.17
N LEU A 65 4.18 -5.28 11.16
CA LEU A 65 5.16 -4.35 11.71
C LEU A 65 5.13 -4.38 13.25
N PRO A 66 6.28 -4.18 13.91
CA PRO A 66 6.31 -3.98 15.35
C PRO A 66 5.78 -2.58 15.68
N LEU A 67 4.57 -2.47 16.22
CA LEU A 67 3.93 -1.19 16.54
C LEU A 67 3.56 -1.11 18.02
N ARG A 68 3.55 0.10 18.57
CA ARG A 68 3.07 0.35 19.94
C ARG A 68 1.57 0.62 19.94
N ALA A 69 0.89 0.20 21.01
CA ALA A 69 -0.43 0.68 21.37
C ALA A 69 -0.30 1.59 22.59
N GLY A 70 -0.56 2.89 22.43
CA GLY A 70 -0.32 3.88 23.48
C GLY A 70 1.13 3.87 23.99
N THR A 71 1.32 3.92 25.31
CA THR A 71 2.65 3.91 25.94
C THR A 71 3.22 2.49 26.15
N GLY A 72 2.62 1.46 25.54
CA GLY A 72 3.03 0.07 25.69
C GLY A 72 4.33 -0.29 24.97
N ALA A 73 4.76 -1.54 25.18
CA ALA A 73 5.82 -2.14 24.37
C ALA A 73 5.36 -2.34 22.92
N ARG A 74 6.31 -2.38 21.97
CA ARG A 74 6.02 -2.77 20.58
C ARG A 74 5.53 -4.23 20.56
N GLN A 75 4.59 -4.51 19.67
CA GLN A 75 4.08 -5.85 19.39
C GLN A 75 3.95 -6.01 17.88
N MET A 76 4.12 -7.22 17.37
CA MET A 76 3.88 -7.51 15.96
C MET A 76 2.37 -7.31 15.67
N LYS A 77 2.06 -6.43 14.73
CA LYS A 77 0.68 -6.11 14.31
C LYS A 77 0.53 -6.26 12.82
N TYR A 78 -0.58 -6.86 12.39
CA TYR A 78 -0.98 -6.88 10.99
C TYR A 78 -1.81 -5.65 10.65
N VAL A 79 -1.33 -4.81 9.74
CA VAL A 79 -1.96 -3.53 9.40
C VAL A 79 -1.75 -3.18 7.92
N ASN A 80 -2.48 -2.18 7.43
CA ASN A 80 -2.08 -1.51 6.18
C ASN A 80 -0.76 -0.74 6.42
N ILE A 81 0.28 -1.01 5.65
CA ILE A 81 1.63 -0.43 5.81
C ILE A 81 1.94 0.66 4.77
N ASP A 82 1.03 0.91 3.84
CA ASP A 82 1.18 1.92 2.80
C ASP A 82 -0.05 2.84 2.71
N PHE A 83 0.17 4.11 3.00
CA PHE A 83 -0.86 5.14 2.98
C PHE A 83 -0.74 6.08 1.79
N ASP A 84 0.20 5.84 0.87
CA ASP A 84 0.51 6.76 -0.22
C ASP A 84 -0.72 7.11 -1.07
N ASP A 85 -1.62 6.15 -1.27
CA ASP A 85 -2.83 6.32 -2.09
C ASP A 85 -4.13 6.52 -1.30
N ALA A 86 -4.06 6.40 0.03
CA ALA A 86 -5.21 6.42 0.91
C ALA A 86 -5.90 7.80 0.93
N GLY A 87 -7.17 7.85 1.30
CA GLY A 87 -7.91 9.11 1.39
C GLY A 87 -9.41 8.92 1.43
N ARG A 88 -10.18 10.00 1.27
CA ARG A 88 -11.63 9.95 1.17
C ARG A 88 -12.03 9.34 -0.17
N GLY A 89 -12.89 8.33 -0.14
CA GLY A 89 -13.40 7.64 -1.31
C GLY A 89 -14.62 6.78 -1.00
N ARG A 90 -15.14 6.10 -2.03
CA ARG A 90 -16.30 5.20 -1.88
C ARG A 90 -15.83 3.81 -1.43
N PHE A 91 -16.45 3.26 -0.38
CA PHE A 91 -16.06 1.94 0.15
C PHE A 91 -16.11 0.83 -0.91
N VAL A 92 -17.14 0.86 -1.76
CA VAL A 92 -17.31 -0.14 -2.83
C VAL A 92 -16.18 -0.09 -3.85
N LEU A 93 -15.66 1.11 -4.16
CA LEU A 93 -14.59 1.26 -5.15
C LEU A 93 -13.24 0.78 -4.59
N ASP A 94 -12.98 1.01 -3.30
CA ASP A 94 -11.77 0.48 -2.67
C ASP A 94 -11.77 -1.05 -2.64
N PHE A 95 -12.91 -1.65 -2.29
CA PHE A 95 -13.07 -3.11 -2.34
C PHE A 95 -12.95 -3.68 -3.76
N ILE A 96 -13.51 -3.00 -4.78
CA ILE A 96 -13.34 -3.41 -6.19
C ILE A 96 -11.86 -3.39 -6.59
N HIS A 97 -11.10 -2.36 -6.19
CA HIS A 97 -9.66 -2.30 -6.44
C HIS A 97 -8.94 -3.48 -5.79
N TYR A 98 -9.30 -3.82 -4.56
CA TYR A 98 -8.76 -5.00 -3.88
C TYR A 98 -9.05 -6.31 -4.62
N VAL A 99 -10.26 -6.47 -5.17
CA VAL A 99 -10.61 -7.64 -6.00
C VAL A 99 -9.76 -7.66 -7.28
N ILE A 100 -9.58 -6.52 -7.95
CA ILE A 100 -8.74 -6.37 -9.15
C ILE A 100 -7.30 -6.78 -8.85
N THR A 101 -6.68 -6.18 -7.84
CA THR A 101 -5.27 -6.44 -7.49
C THR A 101 -5.05 -7.89 -7.07
N SER A 102 -6.00 -8.46 -6.31
CA SER A 102 -5.97 -9.88 -5.93
C SER A 102 -6.06 -10.82 -7.13
N LYS A 103 -6.95 -10.55 -8.09
CA LYS A 103 -7.07 -11.37 -9.31
C LYS A 103 -5.86 -11.22 -10.23
N ALA A 104 -5.23 -10.03 -10.27
CA ALA A 104 -4.10 -9.74 -11.14
C ALA A 104 -2.80 -10.45 -10.71
N VAL A 105 -2.61 -10.75 -9.41
CA VAL A 105 -1.48 -11.58 -8.88
C VAL A 105 -1.52 -13.02 -9.44
N GLY A 106 -2.63 -13.42 -10.06
CA GLY A 106 -2.81 -14.69 -10.75
C GLY A 106 -3.46 -15.75 -9.86
N GLY A 107 -4.11 -16.74 -10.48
CA GLY A 107 -4.67 -17.92 -9.83
C GLY A 107 -6.19 -17.93 -9.61
N ASP A 108 -6.63 -19.03 -8.99
CA ASP A 108 -8.03 -19.40 -8.77
C ASP A 108 -8.69 -18.70 -7.57
N ILE A 109 -8.14 -17.58 -7.10
CA ILE A 109 -8.75 -16.78 -6.02
C ILE A 109 -10.20 -16.50 -6.42
N LYS A 110 -11.11 -17.06 -5.62
CA LYS A 110 -12.54 -16.95 -5.86
C LYS A 110 -13.00 -15.62 -5.31
N ILE A 111 -13.47 -14.73 -6.18
CA ILE A 111 -14.02 -13.42 -5.81
C ILE A 111 -15.07 -13.55 -4.71
N ARG A 112 -15.86 -14.64 -4.72
CA ARG A 112 -16.86 -14.92 -3.68
C ARG A 112 -16.24 -15.01 -2.27
N TYR A 113 -15.07 -15.61 -2.10
CA TYR A 113 -14.42 -15.70 -0.79
C TYR A 113 -13.94 -14.33 -0.31
N LEU A 114 -13.41 -13.49 -1.21
CA LEU A 114 -13.05 -12.12 -0.89
C LEU A 114 -14.28 -11.29 -0.47
N GLN A 115 -15.39 -11.44 -1.21
CA GLN A 115 -16.66 -10.78 -0.89
C GLN A 115 -17.21 -11.22 0.46
N ASP A 116 -17.19 -12.52 0.75
CA ASP A 116 -17.69 -13.06 2.02
C ASP A 116 -16.87 -12.56 3.21
N ALA A 117 -15.54 -12.60 3.09
CA ALA A 117 -14.63 -12.10 4.11
C ALA A 117 -14.74 -10.59 4.32
N TYR A 118 -14.86 -9.82 3.23
CA TYR A 118 -15.11 -8.38 3.30
C TYR A 118 -16.41 -8.05 4.02
N LEU A 119 -17.51 -8.74 3.69
CA LEU A 119 -18.80 -8.53 4.34
C LEU A 119 -18.79 -8.94 5.82
N GLN A 120 -18.05 -9.98 6.17
CA GLN A 120 -17.83 -10.35 7.57
C GLN A 120 -17.08 -9.25 8.32
N GLY A 121 -16.00 -8.73 7.74
CA GLY A 121 -15.22 -7.63 8.32
C GLY A 121 -16.04 -6.34 8.43
N LEU A 122 -16.82 -6.02 7.40
CA LEU A 122 -17.70 -4.86 7.38
C LEU A 122 -18.77 -4.93 8.49
N ALA A 123 -19.16 -6.14 8.90
CA ALA A 123 -20.06 -6.38 10.03
C ALA A 123 -19.35 -6.34 11.40
N GLY A 124 -18.04 -6.08 11.44
CA GLY A 124 -17.21 -6.12 12.65
C GLY A 124 -16.72 -7.52 13.03
N GLY A 125 -16.94 -8.52 12.18
CA GLY A 125 -16.47 -9.88 12.41
C GLY A 125 -15.02 -10.06 11.95
N GLU A 126 -14.15 -10.48 12.85
CA GLU A 126 -12.79 -10.88 12.52
C GLU A 126 -12.78 -12.34 12.02
N ILE A 127 -11.87 -12.67 11.11
CA ILE A 127 -11.56 -14.05 10.76
C ILE A 127 -10.20 -14.44 11.37
N GLU A 128 -10.01 -15.72 11.63
CA GLU A 128 -8.72 -16.23 12.11
C GLU A 128 -7.61 -15.97 11.07
N PRO A 129 -6.44 -15.45 11.47
CA PRO A 129 -5.30 -15.33 10.59
C PRO A 129 -4.88 -16.70 10.01
N PRO A 130 -4.43 -16.76 8.75
CA PRO A 130 -3.77 -17.94 8.22
C PRO A 130 -2.62 -18.39 9.14
N LYS A 131 -2.39 -19.70 9.28
CA LYS A 131 -1.40 -20.24 10.23
C LYS A 131 -0.04 -19.55 10.14
N LYS A 132 0.47 -19.36 8.92
CA LYS A 132 1.75 -18.68 8.68
C LYS A 132 1.75 -17.22 9.13
N LEU A 133 0.63 -16.51 8.97
CA LEU A 133 0.48 -15.15 9.48
C LEU A 133 0.44 -15.14 11.01
N LYS A 134 -0.26 -16.10 11.63
CA LYS A 134 -0.29 -16.27 13.08
C LYS A 134 1.12 -16.50 13.65
N ASP A 135 1.90 -17.41 13.06
CA ASP A 135 3.28 -17.69 13.48
C ASP A 135 4.16 -16.42 13.43
N LEU A 136 3.98 -15.57 12.40
CA LEU A 136 4.71 -14.31 12.27
C LEU A 136 4.22 -13.23 13.26
N LEU A 137 2.95 -13.25 13.67
CA LEU A 137 2.42 -12.35 14.69
C LEU A 137 2.88 -12.74 16.11
N GLU A 138 3.21 -14.01 16.31
CA GLU A 138 3.77 -14.54 17.57
C GLU A 138 5.30 -14.38 17.65
N MET A 139 5.96 -13.95 16.57
CA MET A 139 7.39 -13.66 16.53
C MET A 139 7.79 -12.60 17.58
N PRO A 140 8.87 -12.83 18.35
CA PRO A 140 9.44 -11.79 19.21
C PRO A 140 9.86 -10.55 18.42
N VAL A 141 9.57 -9.36 18.94
CA VAL A 141 10.00 -8.10 18.30
C VAL A 141 11.52 -8.01 18.16
N SER A 142 12.29 -8.61 19.08
CA SER A 142 13.75 -8.70 18.97
C SER A 142 14.21 -9.41 17.70
N ASP A 143 13.51 -10.48 17.29
CA ASP A 143 13.89 -11.23 16.09
C ASP A 143 13.66 -10.40 14.82
N TYR A 144 12.62 -9.56 14.82
CA TYR A 144 12.38 -8.58 13.78
C TYR A 144 13.46 -7.48 13.77
N ASP A 145 13.81 -6.93 14.92
CA ASP A 145 14.86 -5.92 15.04
C ASP A 145 16.22 -6.47 14.53
N ASP A 146 16.55 -7.73 14.83
CA ASP A 146 17.74 -8.41 14.30
C ASP A 146 17.67 -8.57 12.76
N MET A 147 16.48 -8.79 12.19
CA MET A 147 16.31 -8.83 10.74
C MET A 147 16.55 -7.46 10.09
N VAL A 148 16.07 -6.40 10.72
CA VAL A 148 16.30 -5.01 10.29
C VAL A 148 17.79 -4.67 10.35
N GLU A 149 18.48 -5.06 11.42
CA GLU A 149 19.93 -4.88 11.52
C GLU A 149 20.65 -5.60 10.37
N ARG A 150 20.40 -6.90 10.18
CA ARG A 150 21.04 -7.68 9.10
C ARG A 150 20.78 -7.07 7.73
N TYR A 151 19.59 -6.48 7.53
CA TYR A 151 19.29 -5.73 6.33
C TYR A 151 20.19 -4.50 6.20
N ALA A 152 20.32 -3.68 7.25
CA ALA A 152 21.20 -2.52 7.24
C ALA A 152 22.68 -2.90 7.03
N GLU A 153 23.18 -3.97 7.67
CA GLU A 153 24.55 -4.47 7.52
C GLU A 153 24.87 -4.90 6.09
N LYS A 154 23.91 -5.54 5.41
CA LYS A 154 24.05 -5.94 4.00
C LYS A 154 24.29 -4.73 3.09
N HIS A 155 23.72 -3.59 3.43
CA HIS A 155 23.78 -2.35 2.65
C HIS A 155 24.80 -1.33 3.18
N SER A 156 25.55 -1.65 4.23
CA SER A 156 26.48 -0.70 4.87
C SER A 156 27.84 -1.31 5.22
N SER A 157 28.79 -0.44 5.51
CA SER A 157 30.10 -0.73 6.11
C SER A 157 30.23 0.09 7.40
N LYS A 158 31.35 -0.03 8.11
CA LYS A 158 31.61 0.78 9.31
C LYS A 158 31.44 2.29 9.06
N ASP A 159 31.78 2.75 7.86
CA ASP A 159 31.92 4.17 7.53
C ASP A 159 30.68 4.78 6.84
N GLY A 160 29.72 3.96 6.40
CA GLY A 160 28.53 4.46 5.71
C GLY A 160 27.84 3.42 4.83
N PHE A 161 27.05 3.87 3.86
CA PHE A 161 26.43 2.98 2.88
C PHE A 161 27.47 2.36 1.93
N ARG A 162 27.17 1.16 1.43
CA ARG A 162 27.86 0.61 0.27
C ARG A 162 27.14 1.13 -0.97
N PHE A 163 27.68 2.20 -1.56
CA PHE A 163 27.09 2.77 -2.76
C PHE A 163 27.28 1.85 -3.98
N GLU A 164 26.21 1.68 -4.74
CA GLU A 164 26.17 0.91 -5.97
C GLU A 164 25.14 1.56 -6.90
N ALA A 165 25.56 1.84 -8.14
CA ALA A 165 24.71 2.45 -9.16
C ALA A 165 23.43 1.63 -9.37
N GLY A 166 22.28 2.31 -9.41
CA GLY A 166 20.98 1.67 -9.53
C GLY A 166 20.47 1.00 -8.24
N LYS A 167 21.18 1.08 -7.11
CA LYS A 167 20.73 0.56 -5.81
C LYS A 167 20.69 1.63 -4.73
N ILE A 168 21.85 2.10 -4.29
CA ILE A 168 22.01 3.19 -3.32
C ILE A 168 23.13 4.06 -3.87
N GLU A 169 22.82 5.30 -4.15
CA GLU A 169 23.75 6.25 -4.74
C GLU A 169 24.05 7.37 -3.74
N PRO A 170 25.20 8.07 -3.86
CA PRO A 170 25.48 9.24 -3.05
C PRO A 170 24.38 10.30 -3.19
N TYR A 171 24.04 10.95 -2.08
CA TYR A 171 23.04 12.02 -2.07
C TYR A 171 23.69 13.40 -1.95
N ASP A 172 23.48 14.25 -2.95
CA ASP A 172 23.91 15.64 -3.01
C ASP A 172 22.72 16.61 -3.22
N GLY A 173 21.51 16.15 -2.94
CA GLY A 173 20.28 16.86 -3.26
C GLY A 173 19.91 18.00 -2.29
N ARG A 174 18.72 18.58 -2.53
CA ARG A 174 18.23 19.82 -1.89
C ARG A 174 17.99 19.77 -0.38
N VAL A 175 17.81 18.58 0.22
CA VAL A 175 17.59 18.45 1.67
C VAL A 175 18.94 18.32 2.34
N VAL A 176 19.46 19.41 2.90
CA VAL A 176 20.80 19.42 3.50
C VAL A 176 20.92 18.46 4.69
N ARG A 177 22.09 17.83 4.84
CA ARG A 177 22.37 16.83 5.89
C ARG A 177 22.03 17.32 7.30
N SER A 178 22.30 18.60 7.62
CA SER A 178 21.99 19.17 8.93
C SER A 178 20.49 19.19 9.25
N THR A 179 19.62 19.34 8.24
CA THR A 179 18.16 19.22 8.41
C THR A 179 17.75 17.79 8.74
N ILE A 180 18.38 16.81 8.08
CA ILE A 180 18.15 15.38 8.34
C ILE A 180 18.62 15.01 9.76
N GLU A 181 19.81 15.47 10.15
CA GLU A 181 20.36 15.26 11.49
C GLU A 181 19.49 15.88 12.59
N ALA A 182 18.94 17.07 12.36
CA ALA A 182 18.02 17.71 13.30
C ALA A 182 16.70 16.95 13.45
N LEU A 183 16.15 16.42 12.34
CA LEU A 183 14.95 15.58 12.35
C LEU A 183 15.16 14.29 13.15
N LEU A 184 16.35 13.70 13.04
CA LEU A 184 16.72 12.42 13.66
C LEU A 184 17.62 12.61 14.89
N ALA A 185 17.53 13.76 15.57
CA ALA A 185 18.39 14.14 16.69
C ALA A 185 18.59 13.09 17.82
N PRO A 186 17.63 12.20 18.17
CA PRO A 186 17.93 11.13 19.14
C PRO A 186 18.89 10.05 18.61
N GLU A 187 19.26 10.10 17.34
CA GLU A 187 20.07 9.11 16.63
C GLU A 187 21.28 9.77 15.98
N LYS A 188 22.36 8.99 15.84
CA LYS A 188 23.53 9.41 15.08
C LYS A 188 23.31 9.09 13.61
N VAL A 189 23.23 10.10 12.76
CA VAL A 189 23.27 9.93 11.31
C VAL A 189 24.69 9.58 10.88
N ILE A 190 24.89 8.36 10.38
CA ILE A 190 26.17 7.88 9.88
C ILE A 190 26.37 8.39 8.45
N ASP A 191 25.41 8.11 7.58
CA ASP A 191 25.52 8.40 6.15
C ASP A 191 24.14 8.60 5.50
N VAL A 192 24.14 9.25 4.33
CA VAL A 192 22.94 9.59 3.56
C VAL A 192 23.14 9.19 2.11
N GLY A 193 22.20 8.41 1.58
CA GLY A 193 22.16 8.02 0.18
C GLY A 193 20.82 8.35 -0.44
N VAL A 194 20.75 8.26 -1.76
CA VAL A 194 19.50 8.29 -2.51
C VAL A 194 19.27 6.91 -3.10
N ARG A 195 18.03 6.44 -3.03
CA ARG A 195 17.63 5.31 -3.86
C ARG A 195 17.24 5.87 -5.22
N PRO A 196 18.01 5.60 -6.29
CA PRO A 196 17.66 6.07 -7.62
C PRO A 196 16.25 5.57 -7.99
N VAL A 197 15.56 6.36 -8.81
CA VAL A 197 14.15 6.17 -9.15
C VAL A 197 13.89 4.72 -9.53
N GLU A 198 13.20 4.00 -8.64
CA GLU A 198 12.72 2.66 -8.92
C GLU A 198 11.32 2.71 -9.52
N ARG A 199 11.05 1.66 -10.28
CA ARG A 199 9.84 1.44 -11.07
C ARG A 199 8.56 1.50 -10.24
N GLY A 200 7.44 1.86 -10.86
CA GLY A 200 6.10 1.77 -10.26
C GLY A 200 5.47 3.13 -9.94
N GLY A 201 4.34 3.14 -9.23
CA GLY A 201 3.47 4.32 -9.06
C GLY A 201 4.10 5.55 -8.37
N SER A 202 5.30 5.39 -7.80
CA SER A 202 6.10 6.44 -7.16
C SER A 202 7.32 6.86 -7.99
N ALA A 203 7.38 6.50 -9.28
CA ALA A 203 8.44 6.93 -10.16
C ALA A 203 8.50 8.48 -10.21
N GLY A 204 9.65 9.04 -9.83
CA GLY A 204 9.88 10.48 -9.77
C GLY A 204 9.83 11.11 -8.37
N GLU A 205 9.42 10.36 -7.34
CA GLU A 205 9.48 10.83 -5.95
C GLU A 205 10.90 10.65 -5.37
N LEU A 206 11.41 11.69 -4.72
CA LEU A 206 12.72 11.63 -4.06
C LEU A 206 12.66 10.65 -2.86
N ARG A 207 13.57 9.68 -2.84
CA ARG A 207 13.75 8.73 -1.73
C ARG A 207 15.16 8.84 -1.15
N ILE A 208 15.26 9.45 0.01
CA ILE A 208 16.53 9.59 0.75
C ILE A 208 16.59 8.45 1.75
N TRP A 209 17.68 7.69 1.73
CA TRP A 209 17.98 6.64 2.71
C TRP A 209 19.03 7.16 3.67
N ILE A 210 18.81 6.94 4.96
CA ILE A 210 19.62 7.49 6.03
C ILE A 210 20.04 6.34 6.92
N LEU A 211 21.35 6.09 7.00
CA LEU A 211 21.91 5.11 7.92
C LEU A 211 22.06 5.76 9.28
N VAL A 212 21.38 5.21 10.28
CA VAL A 212 21.37 5.74 11.64
C VAL A 212 21.79 4.70 12.66
N GLU A 213 22.28 5.19 13.80
CA GLU A 213 22.70 4.38 14.93
C GLU A 213 22.24 5.07 16.23
N ARG A 214 21.48 4.35 17.07
CA ARG A 214 21.04 4.83 18.38
C ARG A 214 21.85 4.11 19.45
N ARG A 215 22.21 4.79 20.55
CA ARG A 215 22.97 4.16 21.64
C ARG A 215 22.22 2.91 22.14
N ASN A 216 22.88 1.75 22.10
CA ASN A 216 22.35 0.43 22.44
C ASN A 216 21.28 -0.13 21.48
N VAL A 217 21.13 0.47 20.29
CA VAL A 217 20.34 -0.09 19.19
C VAL A 217 21.27 -0.34 18.02
N HIS A 218 21.02 -1.45 17.36
CA HIS A 218 21.66 -1.85 16.13
C HIS A 218 21.43 -0.84 15.00
N ARG A 219 22.29 -0.87 13.96
CA ARG A 219 22.17 0.05 12.82
C ARG A 219 20.89 -0.22 12.06
N ARG A 220 20.25 0.84 11.59
CA ARG A 220 19.03 0.75 10.78
C ARG A 220 19.01 1.79 9.67
N ILE A 221 18.11 1.59 8.71
CA ILE A 221 17.92 2.51 7.59
C ILE A 221 16.57 3.20 7.76
N MET A 222 16.59 4.52 7.86
CA MET A 222 15.41 5.37 7.76
C MET A 222 15.22 5.82 6.31
N GLU A 223 13.97 5.92 5.86
CA GLU A 223 13.60 6.44 4.55
C GLU A 223 12.86 7.77 4.73
N LEU A 224 13.33 8.80 4.01
CA LEU A 224 12.55 9.99 3.68
C LEU A 224 12.01 9.83 2.25
N LYS A 225 10.72 9.56 2.12
CA LYS A 225 10.06 9.48 0.82
C LYS A 225 9.24 10.74 0.59
N GLN A 226 9.49 11.45 -0.49
CA GLN A 226 8.72 12.64 -0.84
C GLN A 226 7.25 12.28 -0.98
N TYR A 227 6.39 13.02 -0.29
CA TYR A 227 4.95 12.87 -0.38
C TYR A 227 4.46 13.34 -1.75
N ALA A 228 3.61 12.54 -2.37
CA ALA A 228 2.80 12.91 -3.51
C ALA A 228 1.31 12.91 -3.11
N ALA A 229 0.48 13.59 -3.90
CA ALA A 229 -0.95 13.53 -3.69
C ALA A 229 -1.46 12.09 -3.88
N PRO A 230 -2.34 11.58 -3.01
CA PRO A 230 -2.80 10.20 -3.08
C PRO A 230 -3.63 9.93 -4.33
N ALA A 231 -3.62 8.70 -4.85
CA ALA A 231 -4.44 8.33 -6.01
C ALA A 231 -5.94 8.70 -5.85
N THR A 232 -6.49 8.59 -4.65
CA THR A 232 -7.87 8.99 -4.33
C THR A 232 -8.16 10.47 -4.62
N ALA A 233 -7.14 11.33 -4.68
CA ALA A 233 -7.28 12.74 -5.08
C ALA A 233 -7.73 12.92 -6.53
N LEU A 234 -7.44 11.95 -7.41
CA LEU A 234 -7.96 11.97 -8.78
C LEU A 234 -9.46 11.72 -8.82
N TYR A 235 -9.99 10.93 -7.88
CA TYR A 235 -11.43 10.67 -7.76
C TYR A 235 -12.18 11.86 -7.15
N GLN A 236 -11.72 12.38 -6.01
CA GLN A 236 -12.34 13.50 -5.31
C GLN A 236 -11.34 14.31 -4.48
N PRO A 237 -11.64 15.59 -4.14
CA PRO A 237 -10.77 16.41 -3.30
C PRO A 237 -10.47 15.76 -1.94
N GLN A 238 -9.22 15.89 -1.51
CA GLN A 238 -8.73 15.37 -0.23
C GLN A 238 -8.54 16.53 0.77
N PRO A 239 -8.66 16.26 2.09
CA PRO A 239 -8.35 17.27 3.10
C PRO A 239 -6.86 17.65 3.09
N PRO A 240 -6.47 18.75 3.75
CA PRO A 240 -5.07 19.09 3.96
C PRO A 240 -4.29 17.93 4.59
N VAL A 241 -3.00 17.82 4.26
CA VAL A 241 -2.13 16.66 4.55
C VAL A 241 -2.16 16.22 6.02
N GLU A 242 -2.11 17.16 6.95
CA GLU A 242 -2.10 16.86 8.39
C GLU A 242 -3.43 16.27 8.87
N GLN A 243 -4.55 16.84 8.38
CA GLN A 243 -5.88 16.30 8.67
C GLN A 243 -6.08 14.94 7.99
N TRP A 244 -5.65 14.83 6.74
CA TRP A 244 -5.71 13.61 5.94
C TRP A 244 -5.00 12.45 6.66
N LEU A 245 -3.76 12.66 7.10
CA LEU A 245 -2.98 11.61 7.78
C LEU A 245 -3.63 11.16 9.09
N LYS A 246 -4.17 12.12 9.85
CA LYS A 246 -4.91 11.81 11.09
C LYS A 246 -6.15 10.95 10.80
N GLU A 247 -6.91 11.28 9.76
CA GLU A 247 -8.08 10.52 9.34
C GLU A 247 -7.70 9.10 8.88
N VAL A 248 -6.65 8.96 8.05
CA VAL A 248 -6.13 7.66 7.57
C VAL A 248 -5.66 6.77 8.72
N ARG A 249 -4.81 7.28 9.62
CA ARG A 249 -4.36 6.53 10.79
C ARG A 249 -5.51 6.14 11.71
N GLY A 250 -6.48 7.03 11.92
CA GLY A 250 -7.64 6.76 12.75
C GLY A 250 -8.46 5.55 12.28
N VAL A 251 -8.46 5.28 10.97
CA VAL A 251 -9.17 4.16 10.36
C VAL A 251 -8.33 2.89 10.29
N PHE A 252 -7.10 2.98 9.77
CA PHE A 252 -6.28 1.79 9.50
C PHE A 252 -5.43 1.37 10.70
N TRP A 253 -5.03 2.31 11.56
CA TRP A 253 -4.17 2.09 12.72
C TRP A 253 -4.86 2.54 14.03
N PRO A 254 -6.10 2.07 14.32
CA PRO A 254 -6.85 2.57 15.47
C PRO A 254 -6.15 2.20 16.78
N GLY A 255 -5.83 3.21 17.58
CA GLY A 255 -5.16 3.04 18.87
C GLY A 255 -3.68 2.68 18.81
N LEU A 256 -3.07 2.69 17.61
CA LEU A 256 -1.64 2.48 17.42
C LEU A 256 -0.89 3.81 17.39
N ASP A 257 0.35 3.78 17.87
CA ASP A 257 1.27 4.91 17.75
C ASP A 257 1.80 5.00 16.31
N GLY A 258 1.51 6.11 15.65
CA GLY A 258 1.95 6.39 14.28
C GLY A 258 3.26 7.17 14.18
N SER A 259 3.94 7.47 15.29
CA SER A 259 5.14 8.32 15.29
C SER A 259 6.34 7.73 14.53
N GLU A 260 6.38 6.41 14.38
CA GLU A 260 7.42 5.69 13.61
C GLU A 260 7.15 5.68 12.09
N TYR A 261 6.01 6.20 11.66
CA TYR A 261 5.62 6.36 10.25
C TYR A 261 4.92 7.70 10.09
N ASP A 262 5.65 8.81 9.92
CA ASP A 262 5.09 10.17 9.97
C ASP A 262 5.33 11.04 8.74
N LEU A 263 4.56 12.11 8.59
CA LEU A 263 4.80 13.13 7.58
C LEU A 263 5.45 14.35 8.23
N VAL A 264 6.58 14.76 7.67
CA VAL A 264 7.29 15.96 8.11
C VAL A 264 7.51 16.90 6.96
N LYS A 265 7.44 18.19 7.26
CA LYS A 265 7.69 19.25 6.29
C LYS A 265 9.17 19.62 6.33
N LEU A 266 9.88 19.45 5.22
CA LEU A 266 11.30 19.79 5.08
C LEU A 266 11.49 21.02 4.17
N ALA A 267 12.74 21.50 4.06
CA ALA A 267 13.09 22.70 3.31
C ALA A 267 12.47 22.73 1.90
N GLY A 268 11.90 23.87 1.50
CA GLY A 268 11.19 24.03 0.22
C GLY A 268 9.72 23.59 0.24
N ASP A 269 9.09 23.61 1.42
CA ASP A 269 7.66 23.34 1.66
C ASP A 269 7.15 21.95 1.21
N SER A 270 8.05 21.02 0.91
CA SER A 270 7.70 19.65 0.51
C SER A 270 7.52 18.76 1.75
N TRP A 271 6.49 17.92 1.72
CA TRP A 271 6.25 16.89 2.72
C TRP A 271 7.04 15.63 2.40
N PHE A 272 7.49 14.94 3.45
CA PHE A 272 8.21 13.67 3.36
C PHE A 272 7.67 12.69 4.39
N TRP A 273 7.43 11.46 3.96
CA TRP A 273 7.28 10.32 4.86
C TRP A 273 8.59 10.04 5.55
N VAL A 274 8.57 9.93 6.87
CA VAL A 274 9.65 9.46 7.72
C VAL A 274 9.24 8.09 8.23
N ARG A 275 9.95 7.05 7.79
CA ARG A 275 9.67 5.69 8.21
C ARG A 275 10.94 4.85 8.24
N GLU A 276 10.96 3.85 9.11
CA GLU A 276 11.99 2.83 9.04
C GLU A 276 11.82 1.98 7.78
N LYS A 277 12.92 1.64 7.11
CA LYS A 277 12.89 0.70 5.99
C LYS A 277 12.62 -0.70 6.54
N HIS A 278 11.35 -1.08 6.56
CA HIS A 278 10.94 -2.38 7.06
C HIS A 278 11.47 -3.54 6.20
N VAL A 279 11.74 -4.65 6.88
CA VAL A 279 11.97 -5.96 6.26
C VAL A 279 10.62 -6.61 5.99
N SER A 280 10.37 -7.02 4.75
CA SER A 280 9.14 -7.72 4.42
C SER A 280 9.16 -9.14 4.99
N LEU A 281 8.20 -9.47 5.84
CA LEU A 281 8.01 -10.81 6.38
C LEU A 281 7.17 -11.71 5.45
N ILE A 282 6.46 -11.11 4.49
CA ILE A 282 5.65 -11.80 3.49
C ILE A 282 6.11 -11.33 2.12
N ASP A 283 6.87 -12.18 1.42
CA ASP A 283 7.30 -11.90 0.05
C ASP A 283 6.18 -12.30 -0.92
N VAL A 284 5.46 -11.31 -1.41
CA VAL A 284 4.46 -11.52 -2.46
C VAL A 284 5.17 -11.46 -3.81
N PRO A 285 5.14 -12.54 -4.63
CA PRO A 285 5.88 -12.63 -5.88
C PRO A 285 5.26 -11.72 -6.94
N TYR A 286 5.80 -10.51 -7.08
CA TYR A 286 5.36 -9.58 -8.13
C TYR A 286 6.12 -9.74 -9.45
N THR A 287 7.08 -10.67 -9.52
CA THR A 287 7.85 -10.96 -10.74
C THR A 287 7.62 -12.40 -11.19
N SER A 288 7.41 -12.60 -12.49
CA SER A 288 7.28 -13.94 -13.11
C SER A 288 8.57 -14.78 -13.03
N LYS A 289 9.69 -14.16 -12.65
CA LYS A 289 11.03 -14.78 -12.63
C LYS A 289 11.33 -15.67 -11.43
N LYS A 290 10.49 -15.65 -10.38
CA LYS A 290 10.59 -16.60 -9.27
C LYS A 290 9.26 -17.33 -9.13
N ASN A 291 9.30 -18.65 -9.25
CA ASN A 291 8.18 -19.57 -8.94
C ASN A 291 7.77 -19.56 -7.45
N ASN A 292 8.06 -18.49 -6.71
CA ASN A 292 7.72 -18.33 -5.30
C ASN A 292 6.22 -18.06 -5.17
N ARG A 293 5.37 -19.05 -5.49
CA ARG A 293 3.96 -19.00 -5.11
C ARG A 293 3.90 -18.71 -3.61
N ILE A 294 3.13 -17.70 -3.20
CA ILE A 294 2.76 -17.59 -1.79
C ILE A 294 1.94 -18.83 -1.51
N GLU A 295 2.50 -19.72 -0.70
CA GLU A 295 1.89 -21.01 -0.37
C GLU A 295 0.45 -20.86 0.16
N PHE A 296 0.21 -19.76 0.87
CA PHE A 296 -1.07 -19.39 1.50
C PHE A 296 -1.73 -18.16 0.83
N ARG A 297 -1.47 -17.90 -0.46
CA ARG A 297 -1.93 -16.70 -1.19
C ARG A 297 -3.43 -16.45 -1.01
N ASP A 298 -4.24 -17.47 -1.25
CA ASP A 298 -5.69 -17.34 -1.28
C ASP A 298 -6.25 -17.09 0.14
N GLU A 299 -5.59 -17.65 1.16
CA GLU A 299 -5.90 -17.42 2.58
C GLU A 299 -5.52 -15.99 2.98
N LEU A 300 -4.34 -15.52 2.58
CA LEU A 300 -3.90 -14.13 2.78
C LEU A 300 -4.87 -13.15 2.12
N ALA A 301 -5.23 -13.38 0.85
CA ALA A 301 -6.14 -12.50 0.15
C ALA A 301 -7.52 -12.43 0.82
N THR A 302 -8.00 -13.56 1.32
CA THR A 302 -9.26 -13.61 2.09
C THR A 302 -9.13 -12.84 3.41
N TYR A 303 -7.98 -12.96 4.09
CA TYR A 303 -7.68 -12.23 5.32
C TYR A 303 -7.62 -10.71 5.11
N ASP A 304 -6.91 -10.23 4.09
CA ASP A 304 -6.84 -8.79 3.81
C ASP A 304 -8.20 -8.22 3.43
N ALA A 305 -9.03 -8.97 2.70
CA ALA A 305 -10.40 -8.56 2.40
C ALA A 305 -11.20 -8.35 3.69
N ASN A 306 -11.03 -9.23 4.68
CA ASN A 306 -11.63 -9.06 6.01
C ASN A 306 -11.07 -7.83 6.74
N GLN A 307 -9.75 -7.61 6.71
CA GLN A 307 -9.12 -6.43 7.33
C GLN A 307 -9.60 -5.13 6.69
N LEU A 308 -9.72 -5.09 5.36
CA LEU A 308 -10.31 -3.97 4.63
C LEU A 308 -11.79 -3.77 5.00
N GLY A 309 -12.53 -4.87 5.16
CA GLY A 309 -13.89 -4.86 5.68
C GLY A 309 -13.98 -4.24 7.07
N LEU A 310 -13.12 -4.64 8.01
CA LEU A 310 -13.06 -4.11 9.37
C LEU A 310 -12.74 -2.61 9.40
N ALA A 311 -11.78 -2.18 8.59
CA ALA A 311 -11.41 -0.76 8.47
C ALA A 311 -12.59 0.08 7.97
N HIS A 312 -13.32 -0.39 6.96
CA HIS A 312 -14.56 0.27 6.52
C HIS A 312 -15.68 0.16 7.57
N GLY A 313 -15.82 -1.00 8.21
CA GLY A 313 -16.83 -1.35 9.21
C GLY A 313 -16.88 -0.43 10.43
N ARG A 314 -15.74 0.15 10.79
CA ARG A 314 -15.58 1.05 11.94
C ARG A 314 -16.03 2.49 11.67
N GLN A 315 -16.39 2.83 10.43
CA GLN A 315 -16.72 4.20 10.03
C GLN A 315 -18.23 4.49 10.08
N ALA A 316 -18.59 5.77 10.19
CA ALA A 316 -19.96 6.20 10.48
C ALA A 316 -21.04 5.65 9.52
N GLN A 317 -20.72 5.53 8.22
CA GLN A 317 -21.67 5.06 7.20
C GLN A 317 -21.72 3.54 7.03
N ALA A 318 -20.84 2.79 7.71
CA ALA A 318 -20.64 1.37 7.45
C ALA A 318 -21.88 0.52 7.77
N SER A 319 -22.59 0.84 8.85
CA SER A 319 -23.80 0.09 9.26
C SER A 319 -24.94 0.21 8.24
N VAL A 320 -25.10 1.38 7.61
CA VAL A 320 -26.12 1.60 6.57
C VAL A 320 -25.66 0.95 5.26
N TYR A 321 -24.38 1.04 4.94
CA TYR A 321 -23.78 0.39 3.78
C TYR A 321 -23.95 -1.14 3.84
N TYR A 322 -23.57 -1.76 4.97
CA TYR A 322 -23.72 -3.18 5.21
C TYR A 322 -25.19 -3.64 5.11
N ARG A 323 -26.13 -2.91 5.74
CA ARG A 323 -27.57 -3.21 5.61
C ARG A 323 -28.02 -3.13 4.16
N THR A 324 -27.55 -2.14 3.41
CA THR A 324 -27.87 -2.00 1.98
C THR A 324 -27.41 -3.21 1.19
N ILE A 325 -26.19 -3.70 1.42
CA ILE A 325 -25.69 -4.94 0.80
C ILE A 325 -26.52 -6.15 1.24
N LYS A 326 -26.91 -6.24 2.51
CA LYS A 326 -27.68 -7.38 3.04
C LYS A 326 -29.09 -7.50 2.47
N THR A 327 -29.69 -6.41 2.00
CA THR A 327 -30.98 -6.51 1.29
C THR A 327 -30.90 -7.30 -0.01
N ASP A 328 -29.74 -7.32 -0.67
CA ASP A 328 -29.48 -8.09 -1.88
C ASP A 328 -27.98 -8.34 -2.05
N THR A 329 -27.50 -9.36 -1.35
CA THR A 329 -26.07 -9.70 -1.35
C THR A 329 -25.62 -10.25 -2.70
N GLU A 330 -26.49 -10.94 -3.43
CA GLU A 330 -26.14 -11.43 -4.77
C GLU A 330 -26.00 -10.28 -5.78
N ALA A 331 -26.85 -9.25 -5.72
CA ALA A 331 -26.67 -8.06 -6.54
C ALA A 331 -25.34 -7.34 -6.24
N PHE A 332 -24.95 -7.23 -4.96
CA PHE A 332 -23.65 -6.67 -4.60
C PHE A 332 -22.50 -7.50 -5.16
N ARG A 333 -22.59 -8.83 -5.05
CA ARG A 333 -21.57 -9.74 -5.57
C ARG A 333 -21.45 -9.65 -7.09
N ALA A 334 -22.58 -9.59 -7.80
CA ALA A 334 -22.63 -9.43 -9.24
C ALA A 334 -22.02 -8.09 -9.67
N ALA A 335 -22.45 -6.98 -9.06
CA ALA A 335 -22.00 -5.64 -9.44
C ALA A 335 -20.50 -5.42 -9.19
N THR A 336 -19.98 -5.85 -8.03
CA THR A 336 -18.55 -5.71 -7.72
C THR A 336 -17.68 -6.61 -8.61
N LYS A 337 -18.15 -7.82 -8.93
CA LYS A 337 -17.47 -8.71 -9.89
C LYS A 337 -17.45 -8.09 -11.29
N GLU A 338 -18.58 -7.60 -11.77
CA GLU A 338 -18.71 -6.99 -13.09
C GLU A 338 -17.77 -5.79 -13.23
N ALA A 339 -17.79 -4.86 -12.27
CA ALA A 339 -16.92 -3.69 -12.27
C ALA A 339 -15.42 -4.06 -12.20
N ALA A 340 -15.05 -5.05 -11.38
CA ALA A 340 -13.67 -5.52 -11.27
C ALA A 340 -13.20 -6.14 -12.61
N MET A 341 -14.01 -7.00 -13.23
CA MET A 341 -13.67 -7.64 -14.50
C MET A 341 -13.60 -6.63 -15.64
N ALA A 342 -14.45 -5.61 -15.65
CA ALA A 342 -14.40 -4.55 -16.65
C ALA A 342 -13.08 -3.78 -16.62
N TYR A 343 -12.59 -3.41 -15.43
CA TYR A 343 -11.28 -2.76 -15.30
C TYR A 343 -10.11 -3.70 -15.63
N LEU A 344 -10.19 -4.97 -15.20
CA LEU A 344 -9.17 -5.96 -15.54
C LEU A 344 -9.02 -6.16 -17.06
N ASP A 345 -10.13 -6.17 -17.80
CA ASP A 345 -10.10 -6.24 -19.27
C ASP A 345 -9.41 -5.00 -19.89
N VAL A 346 -9.64 -3.80 -19.34
CA VAL A 346 -8.92 -2.58 -19.74
C VAL A 346 -7.41 -2.74 -19.49
N ALA A 347 -7.01 -3.17 -18.30
CA ALA A 347 -5.61 -3.34 -17.93
C ALA A 347 -4.91 -4.43 -18.77
N GLN A 348 -5.60 -5.55 -19.04
CA GLN A 348 -5.10 -6.62 -19.92
C GLN A 348 -4.89 -6.13 -21.35
N LYS A 349 -5.79 -5.28 -21.87
CA LYS A 349 -5.61 -4.69 -23.20
C LYS A 349 -4.45 -3.70 -23.24
N ALA A 350 -4.24 -2.94 -22.16
CA ALA A 350 -3.05 -2.11 -22.04
C ALA A 350 -1.78 -2.99 -22.07
N GLU A 351 -1.69 -4.02 -21.22
CA GLU A 351 -0.57 -4.97 -21.21
C GLU A 351 -0.33 -5.62 -22.57
N ALA A 352 -1.39 -6.06 -23.27
CA ALA A 352 -1.29 -6.65 -24.60
C ALA A 352 -0.79 -5.66 -25.66
N ARG A 353 -1.18 -4.38 -25.58
CA ARG A 353 -0.69 -3.32 -26.48
C ARG A 353 0.82 -3.15 -26.36
N LYS A 354 1.35 -3.18 -25.13
CA LYS A 354 2.80 -3.18 -24.89
C LYS A 354 3.49 -4.36 -25.56
N ALA A 355 2.94 -5.58 -25.40
CA ALA A 355 3.52 -6.78 -26.03
C ALA A 355 3.52 -6.71 -27.57
N ALA A 356 2.58 -5.97 -28.17
CA ALA A 356 2.45 -5.80 -29.62
C ALA A 356 3.35 -4.69 -30.22
N GLN A 357 4.07 -3.91 -29.39
CA GLN A 357 4.99 -2.86 -29.82
C GLN A 357 6.45 -3.26 -29.52
N PRO A 358 7.06 -4.20 -30.27
CA PRO A 358 8.45 -4.57 -30.05
C PRO A 358 9.37 -3.43 -30.48
N GLY A 359 9.98 -2.72 -29.51
CA GLY A 359 11.03 -1.73 -29.77
C GLY A 359 10.89 -0.36 -29.10
N MET A 360 9.98 -0.18 -28.13
CA MET A 360 10.06 0.92 -27.16
C MET A 360 10.88 0.52 -25.93
#